data_AF-E1YE42-F1
#
_entry.id   AF-E1YE42-F1
#
_cell.length_a   1.000
_cell.length_b   1.000
_cell.length_c   1.000
_cell.angle_alpha   90.00
_cell.angle_beta   90.00
_cell.angle_gamma   90.00
#
_symmetry.space_group_name_H-M   'P 1'
#
loop_
_entity.id
_entity.type
_entity.pdbx_description
1 polymer ?
#
loop_
_entity_poly.entity_id
_entity_poly.type
_entity_poly.pdbx_seq_one_letter_code
_entity_poly.pdbx_strand_id
1 'polypeptide(L)'
;MLNTNNIRISMDGKGRWKDNIYIERLWWSVKYEEVYLKAYGSIAEARQEIKNYFELYNYERPHQKLDKKTPDMVYWETFPRKEAAA
;
A
#
# COMPACT_ATOMS: atom_id res chain seq x y z
N MET A 1 -8.02 -19.37 -9.00
CA MET A 1 -7.17 -18.16 -9.09
C MET A 1 -6.24 -18.02 -7.90
N LEU A 2 -6.71 -17.82 -6.66
CA LEU A 2 -5.80 -17.68 -5.49
C LEU A 2 -5.06 -18.98 -5.13
N ASN A 3 -5.78 -20.10 -5.01
CA ASN A 3 -5.18 -21.42 -4.78
C ASN A 3 -4.21 -21.83 -5.90
N THR A 4 -4.53 -21.45 -7.14
CA THR A 4 -3.68 -21.70 -8.32
C THR A 4 -2.34 -20.95 -8.24
N ASN A 5 -2.31 -19.80 -7.58
CA ASN A 5 -1.09 -19.01 -7.37
C ASN A 5 -0.44 -19.29 -6.00
N ASN A 6 -0.88 -20.32 -5.29
CA ASN A 6 -0.41 -20.67 -3.94
C ASN A 6 -0.51 -19.49 -2.94
N ILE A 7 -1.49 -18.60 -3.14
CA ILE A 7 -1.73 -17.45 -2.26
C ILE A 7 -2.65 -17.91 -1.12
N ARG A 8 -2.11 -17.95 0.10
CA ARG A 8 -2.89 -18.26 1.30
C ARG A 8 -3.74 -17.06 1.69
N ILE A 9 -5.05 -17.26 1.81
CA ILE A 9 -5.94 -16.26 2.40
C ILE A 9 -5.75 -16.34 3.92
N SER A 10 -5.06 -15.35 4.48
CA SER A 10 -5.01 -15.15 5.93
C SER A 10 -6.21 -14.30 6.32
N MET A 11 -7.26 -14.96 6.80
CA MET A 11 -8.32 -14.28 7.54
C MET A 11 -8.04 -14.52 9.02
N ASP A 12 -7.58 -13.49 9.73
CA ASP A 12 -7.64 -13.49 11.19
C ASP A 12 -9.14 -13.55 11.56
N GLY A 13 -9.60 -14.72 11.99
CA GLY A 13 -10.94 -14.88 12.57
C GLY A 13 -11.02 -14.43 14.04
N LYS A 14 -9.99 -13.75 14.56
CA LYS A 14 -9.92 -13.27 15.94
C LYS A 14 -10.31 -11.79 16.07
N GLY A 15 -10.54 -11.07 14.97
CA GLY A 15 -10.89 -9.65 14.97
C GLY A 15 -9.81 -8.75 15.57
N ARG A 16 -8.53 -9.10 15.40
CA ARG A 16 -7.44 -8.33 16.02
C ARG A 16 -7.25 -7.00 15.29
N TRP A 17 -7.63 -5.90 15.95
CA TRP A 17 -7.43 -4.53 15.45
C TRP A 17 -6.00 -4.24 14.99
N LYS A 18 -4.99 -4.91 15.59
CA LYS A 18 -3.57 -4.72 15.25
C LYS A 18 -3.22 -5.06 13.81
N ASP A 19 -3.87 -6.06 13.23
CA ASP A 19 -3.56 -6.54 11.89
C ASP A 19 -4.05 -5.53 10.82
N ASN A 20 -5.03 -4.69 11.17
CA ASN A 20 -5.56 -3.65 10.28
C ASN A 20 -4.87 -2.29 10.43
N ILE A 21 -4.07 -2.05 11.49
CA ILE A 21 -3.46 -0.73 11.79
C ILE A 21 -2.73 -0.14 10.57
N TYR A 22 -1.99 -0.96 9.84
CA TYR A 22 -1.19 -0.48 8.70
C TYR A 22 -2.08 -0.03 7.55
N ILE A 23 -3.12 -0.81 7.24
CA ILE A 23 -4.09 -0.49 6.19
C ILE A 23 -4.95 0.71 6.59
N GLU A 24 -5.38 0.81 7.85
CA GLU A 24 -6.10 1.96 8.36
C GLU A 24 -5.28 3.25 8.27
N ARG A 25 -3.99 3.19 8.65
CA ARG A 25 -3.08 4.34 8.54
C ARG A 25 -2.89 4.76 7.08
N LEU A 26 -2.72 3.82 6.17
CA LEU A 26 -2.64 4.11 4.73
C LEU A 26 -3.90 4.83 4.25
N TRP A 27 -5.08 4.30 4.57
CA TRP A 27 -6.35 4.90 4.15
C TRP A 27 -6.62 6.25 4.81
N TRP A 28 -6.12 6.48 6.02
CA TRP A 28 -6.17 7.79 6.63
C TRP A 28 -5.40 8.81 5.79
N SER A 29 -4.15 8.52 5.41
CA SER A 29 -3.36 9.40 4.55
C SER A 29 -4.04 9.65 3.21
N VAL A 30 -4.49 8.61 2.51
CA VAL A 30 -5.18 8.74 1.22
C VAL A 30 -6.43 9.62 1.35
N LYS A 31 -7.24 9.41 2.39
CA LYS A 31 -8.46 10.20 2.54
C LYS A 31 -8.18 11.67 2.79
N TYR A 32 -7.29 11.98 3.71
CA TYR A 32 -7.05 13.36 4.14
C TYR A 32 -6.20 14.17 3.16
N GLU A 33 -5.26 13.51 2.47
CA GLU A 33 -4.31 14.21 1.60
C GLU A 33 -4.77 14.25 0.13
N GLU A 34 -5.72 13.40 -0.27
CA GLU A 34 -6.15 13.28 -1.67
C GLU A 34 -7.67 13.37 -1.80
N VAL A 35 -8.42 12.46 -1.17
CA VAL A 35 -9.88 12.35 -1.43
C VAL A 35 -10.69 13.50 -0.86
N TYR A 36 -10.41 13.97 0.35
CA TYR A 36 -11.20 15.03 0.99
C TYR A 36 -10.90 16.43 0.46
N LEU A 37 -9.77 16.60 -0.23
CA LEU A 37 -9.38 17.89 -0.81
C LEU A 37 -9.93 18.09 -2.22
N LYS A 38 -10.38 17.02 -2.88
CA LYS A 38 -10.74 17.03 -4.30
C LYS A 38 -12.22 16.75 -4.52
N ALA A 39 -12.81 17.49 -5.44
CA ALA A 39 -14.11 17.19 -6.02
C ALA A 39 -13.90 16.61 -7.42
N TYR A 40 -13.83 15.28 -7.52
CA TYR A 40 -13.65 14.61 -8.81
C TYR A 40 -14.87 14.83 -9.71
N GLY A 41 -14.64 15.23 -10.96
CA GLY A 41 -15.68 15.39 -11.97
C GLY A 41 -16.13 14.07 -12.62
N SER A 42 -15.33 13.01 -12.49
CA SER A 42 -15.70 11.67 -12.97
C SER A 42 -14.99 10.54 -12.21
N ILE A 43 -15.49 9.31 -12.36
CA ILE A 43 -14.82 8.11 -11.84
C ILE A 43 -13.46 7.89 -12.52
N ALA A 44 -13.34 8.19 -13.82
CA ALA A 44 -12.09 8.05 -14.56
C ALA A 44 -11.00 8.98 -13.99
N GLU A 45 -11.37 10.23 -13.74
CA GLU A 45 -10.50 11.21 -13.08
C GLU A 45 -10.11 10.75 -11.66
N ALA A 46 -11.07 10.32 -10.84
CA ALA A 46 -10.78 9.81 -9.50
C ALA A 46 -9.78 8.66 -9.51
N ARG A 47 -9.89 7.73 -10.48
CA ARG A 47 -8.93 6.61 -10.62
C ARG A 47 -7.55 7.09 -11.00
N GLN A 48 -7.44 8.09 -11.89
CA GLN A 48 -6.16 8.64 -12.31
C GLN A 48 -5.49 9.39 -11.17
N GLU A 49 -6.23 10.24 -10.46
CA GLU A 49 -5.70 11.06 -9.36
C GLU A 49 -5.29 10.19 -8.16
N ILE A 50 -6.09 9.19 -7.80
CA ILE A 50 -5.71 8.21 -6.76
C ILE A 50 -4.46 7.43 -7.19
N LYS A 51 -4.34 7.04 -8.47
CA LYS A 51 -3.12 6.40 -8.99
C LYS A 51 -1.90 7.31 -8.83
N ASN A 52 -2.02 8.58 -9.21
CA ASN A 52 -0.95 9.57 -9.07
C ASN A 52 -0.54 9.73 -7.59
N TYR A 53 -1.52 9.78 -6.67
CA TYR A 53 -1.23 9.81 -5.24
C TYR A 53 -0.43 8.60 -4.77
N PHE A 54 -0.79 7.39 -5.21
CA PHE A 54 -0.05 6.17 -4.85
C PHE A 54 1.35 6.10 -5.48
N GLU A 55 1.56 6.69 -6.67
CA GLU A 55 2.90 6.82 -7.25
C GLU A 55 3.77 7.72 -6.37
N LEU A 56 3.30 8.90 -6.01
CA LEU A 56 3.97 9.80 -5.07
C LEU A 56 4.24 9.10 -3.72
N TYR A 57 3.23 8.44 -3.15
CA TYR A 57 3.33 7.79 -1.84
C TYR A 57 4.38 6.68 -1.80
N ASN A 58 4.47 5.87 -2.86
CA ASN A 58 5.33 4.68 -2.91
C ASN A 58 6.75 4.97 -3.40
N TYR A 59 6.92 5.88 -4.36
CA TYR A 59 8.21 6.07 -5.05
C TYR A 59 8.94 7.35 -4.67
N GLU A 60 8.22 8.38 -4.21
CA GLU A 60 8.82 9.71 -4.00
C GLU A 60 8.81 10.11 -2.52
N ARG A 61 7.75 9.80 -1.78
CA ARG A 61 7.56 10.26 -0.39
C ARG A 61 8.45 9.48 0.61
N PRO A 62 9.39 10.15 1.30
CA PRO A 62 10.12 9.55 2.42
C PRO A 62 9.22 9.42 3.66
N HIS A 63 9.29 8.29 4.35
CA HIS A 63 8.52 8.08 5.59
C HIS A 63 9.45 8.03 6.79
N GLN A 64 9.15 8.82 7.83
CA GLN A 64 9.96 8.85 9.06
C GLN A 64 10.07 7.49 9.74
N LYS A 65 9.00 6.68 9.69
CA LYS A 65 9.01 5.30 10.24
C LYS A 65 9.83 4.31 9.41
N LEU A 66 10.22 4.69 8.21
CA LEU A 66 11.02 3.88 7.28
C LEU A 66 12.42 4.49 7.14
N ASP A 67 12.94 5.16 8.16
CA ASP A 67 14.26 5.82 8.14
C ASP A 67 14.43 6.81 6.95
N LYS A 68 13.36 7.52 6.60
CA LYS A 68 13.29 8.41 5.43
C LYS A 68 13.51 7.69 4.08
N LYS A 69 13.23 6.39 4.01
CA LYS A 69 13.08 5.66 2.75
C LYS A 69 11.64 5.71 2.25
N THR A 70 11.46 5.40 0.98
CA THR A 70 10.14 5.23 0.37
C THR A 70 9.64 3.80 0.59
N PRO A 71 8.31 3.56 0.55
CA PRO A 71 7.76 2.22 0.71
C PRO A 71 8.29 1.23 -0.32
N ASP A 72 8.50 1.67 -1.56
CA ASP A 72 9.06 0.84 -2.63
C ASP A 72 10.50 0.39 -2.31
N MET A 73 11.35 1.30 -1.82
CA MET A 73 12.71 0.96 -1.39
C MET A 73 12.72 -0.13 -0.31
N VAL A 74 11.89 0.04 0.73
CA VAL A 74 11.80 -0.94 1.82
C VAL A 74 11.26 -2.27 1.33
N TYR A 75 10.27 -2.25 0.43
CA TYR A 75 9.73 -3.47 -0.16
C TYR A 75 10.81 -4.25 -0.88
N TRP A 76 11.60 -3.62 -1.76
CA TRP A 76 12.66 -4.31 -2.51
C TRP A 76 13.85 -4.73 -1.65
N GLU A 77 14.20 -3.96 -0.62
CA GLU A 77 15.25 -4.34 0.34
C GLU A 77 14.85 -5.57 1.17
N THR A 78 13.58 -5.67 1.56
CA THR A 78 13.05 -6.78 2.36
C THR A 78 12.49 -7.92 1.53
N PHE A 79 12.42 -7.75 0.20
CA PHE A 79 11.87 -8.76 -0.69
C PHE A 79 12.75 -10.01 -0.60
N PRO A 80 12.19 -11.18 -0.24
CA PRO A 80 12.96 -12.39 -0.19
C PRO A 80 13.53 -12.66 -1.57
N ARG A 81 14.86 -12.54 -1.70
CA ARG A 81 15.57 -13.05 -2.87
C ARG A 81 15.23 -14.53 -2.93
N LYS A 82 14.57 -14.98 -3.99
CA LYS A 82 14.52 -16.41 -4.26
C LYS A 82 15.98 -16.85 -4.33
N GLU A 83 16.42 -17.69 -3.40
CA GLU A 83 17.67 -18.42 -3.60
C GLU A 83 17.54 -19.08 -4.97
N ALA A 84 18.45 -18.76 -5.88
CA ALA A 84 18.55 -19.48 -7.13
C ALA A 84 18.79 -20.94 -6.73
N ALA A 85 17.82 -21.81 -7.03
CA ALA A 85 17.98 -23.24 -6.82
C ALA A 85 19.27 -23.67 -7.54
N ALA A 86 20.28 -24.05 -6.75
CA ALA A 86 21.52 -24.66 -7.23
C ALA A 86 21.28 -26.14 -7.55
#